data_AF-A0A2G8B7R4-F1
#
_entry.id   AF-A0A2G8B7R4-F1
#
_cell.length_a   1.000
_cell.length_b   1.000
_cell.length_c   1.000
_cell.angle_alpha   90.00
_cell.angle_beta   90.00
_cell.angle_gamma   90.00
#
_symmetry.space_group_name_H-M   'P 1'
#
loop_
_entity.id
_entity.type
_entity.pdbx_description
1 polymer ?
#
loop_
_entity_poly.entity_id
_entity_poly.type
_entity_poly.pdbx_seq_one_letter_code
_entity_poly.pdbx_strand_id
1 'polypeptide(L)' 'MKVTVDDQRCRGHGVCITLCPEVFQLNDDGYSEVQVPEVPAGLESAARQAITDCPEQAISESSV' A
#
# COMPACT_ATOMS: atom_id res chain seq x y z
N MET A 1 6.01 1.96 10.99
CA MET A 1 6.57 2.32 9.66
C MET A 1 5.53 3.10 8.89
N LYS A 2 5.92 4.00 7.98
CA LYS A 2 4.96 4.71 7.11
C LYS A 2 5.08 4.22 5.69
N VAL A 3 3.95 4.13 5.00
CA VAL A 3 3.89 3.76 3.58
C VAL A 3 3.13 4.82 2.78
N THR A 4 3.46 4.94 1.51
CA THR A 4 2.83 5.86 0.56
C THR A 4 2.58 5.16 -0.77
N VAL A 5 1.52 5.57 -1.47
CA VAL A 5 1.22 5.11 -2.83
C VAL A 5 1.41 6.29 -3.79
N ASP A 6 2.19 6.07 -4.84
CA ASP A 6 2.35 6.97 -5.99
C ASP A 6 1.17 6.78 -6.95
N ASP A 7 0.32 7.81 -7.06
CA ASP A 7 -0.90 7.82 -7.86
C ASP A 7 -0.62 7.79 -9.38
N GLN A 8 0.52 8.31 -9.84
CA GLN A 8 0.91 8.30 -11.24
C GLN A 8 1.36 6.91 -11.70
N ARG A 9 1.86 6.10 -10.77
CA ARG A 9 2.33 4.73 -11.02
C ARG A 9 1.26 3.69 -10.75
N CYS A 10 0.34 3.94 -9.81
CA CYS A 10 -0.69 2.98 -9.46
C CYS A 10 -1.59 2.68 -10.67
N ARG A 11 -1.89 1.39 -10.90
CA ARG A 11 -2.78 0.92 -11.98
C ARG A 11 -3.93 0.05 -11.48
N GLY A 12 -4.24 0.12 -10.18
CA GLY A 12 -5.42 -0.54 -9.63
C GLY A 12 -5.38 -2.07 -9.58
N HIS A 13 -4.18 -2.68 -9.55
CA HIS A 13 -4.03 -4.15 -9.51
C HIS A 13 -4.65 -4.83 -8.27
N GLY A 14 -4.89 -4.11 -7.18
CA GLY A 14 -5.53 -4.63 -5.96
C GLY A 14 -4.67 -5.56 -5.08
N VAL A 15 -3.44 -5.90 -5.49
CA VAL A 15 -2.54 -6.81 -4.75
C VAL A 15 -2.29 -6.35 -3.31
N CYS A 16 -2.05 -5.05 -3.11
CA CYS A 16 -1.78 -4.47 -1.79
C CYS A 16 -2.94 -4.64 -0.81
N ILE A 17 -4.19 -4.62 -1.29
CA ILE A 17 -5.40 -4.73 -0.46
C ILE A 17 -5.67 -6.19 -0.13
N THR A 18 -5.34 -7.11 -1.05
CA THR A 18 -5.37 -8.55 -0.75
C THR A 18 -4.37 -8.91 0.36
N LEU A 19 -3.20 -8.27 0.37
CA LEU A 19 -2.12 -8.56 1.32
C LEU A 19 -2.29 -7.84 2.67
N CYS A 20 -2.74 -6.59 2.66
CA CYS A 20 -2.84 -5.75 3.86
C CYS A 20 -4.04 -4.78 3.77
N PRO A 21 -5.28 -5.31 3.83
CA PRO A 21 -6.50 -4.51 3.70
C PRO A 21 -6.72 -3.51 4.83
N GLU A 22 -6.03 -3.66 5.95
CA GLU A 22 -6.05 -2.70 7.06
C GLU A 22 -5.24 -1.44 6.78
N VAL A 23 -4.33 -1.49 5.79
CA VAL A 23 -3.43 -0.37 5.43
C VAL A 23 -3.80 0.25 4.09
N PHE A 24 -4.25 -0.56 3.12
CA PHE A 24 -4.55 -0.10 1.76
C PHE A 24 -6.03 -0.23 1.44
N GLN A 25 -6.56 0.69 0.62
CA GLN A 25 -7.90 0.60 0.04
C GLN A 25 -7.87 1.04 -1.43
N LEU A 26 -8.88 0.65 -2.23
CA LEU A 26 -9.12 1.31 -3.51
C LEU A 26 -10.08 2.48 -3.29
N ASN A 27 -9.79 3.60 -3.95
CA ASN A 27 -10.75 4.68 -4.11
C ASN A 27 -11.77 4.37 -5.22
N ASP A 28 -12.72 5.27 -5.42
CA ASP A 28 -13.81 5.11 -6.39
C ASP A 28 -13.31 5.04 -7.84
N ASP A 29 -12.13 5.58 -8.12
CA ASP A 29 -11.47 5.55 -9.43
C ASP A 29 -10.64 4.25 -9.64
N GLY A 30 -10.60 3.36 -8.65
CA GLY A 30 -9.90 2.08 -8.69
C GLY A 30 -8.39 2.16 -8.41
N TYR A 31 -7.90 3.28 -7.86
CA TYR A 31 -6.50 3.43 -7.45
C TYR A 31 -6.31 3.17 -5.97
N SER A 32 -5.14 2.63 -5.61
CA SER A 32 -4.81 2.33 -4.22
C SER A 32 -4.43 3.59 -3.44
N GLU A 33 -4.91 3.68 -2.20
CA GLU A 33 -4.61 4.72 -1.23
C GLU A 33 -4.26 4.11 0.14
N VAL A 34 -3.53 4.85 0.97
CA VAL A 34 -3.18 4.43 2.34
C VAL A 34 -4.25 4.92 3.31
N GLN A 35 -4.88 4.00 4.03
CA GLN A 35 -5.95 4.29 4.98
C GLN A 35 -5.45 4.90 6.29
N VAL A 36 -4.25 4.49 6.72
CA VAL A 36 -3.70 4.81 8.05
C VAL A 36 -2.35 5.54 7.92
N PRO A 37 -2.12 6.60 8.70
CA PRO A 37 -0.89 7.41 8.59
C PRO A 37 0.37 6.66 9.05
N GLU A 38 0.19 5.58 9.81
CA GLU A 38 1.25 4.67 10.27
C GLU A 38 0.73 3.24 10.23
N VAL A 39 1.56 2.33 9.72
CA VAL A 39 1.26 0.89 9.67
C VAL A 39 1.13 0.35 11.10
N PRO A 40 0.00 -0.27 11.47
CA PRO A 40 -0.20 -0.86 12.79
C PRO A 40 0.84 -1.92 13.13
N ALA A 41 1.16 -2.03 14.42
CA ALA A 41 2.09 -3.04 14.91
C ALA A 41 1.62 -4.46 14.55
N GLY A 42 2.52 -5.26 13.99
CA GLY A 42 2.24 -6.62 13.52
C GLY A 42 1.87 -6.70 12.03
N LEU A 43 1.61 -5.58 11.37
CA LEU A 43 1.29 -5.52 9.93
C LEU A 43 2.48 -5.11 9.06
N GLU A 44 3.65 -4.84 9.65
CA GLU A 44 4.82 -4.38 8.91
C GLU A 44 5.28 -5.38 7.84
N SER A 45 5.21 -6.67 8.14
CA SER A 45 5.56 -7.72 7.18
C SER A 45 4.59 -7.76 6.00
N ALA A 46 3.28 -7.62 6.26
CA ALA A 46 2.25 -7.58 5.21
C ALA A 46 2.38 -6.32 4.35
N ALA A 47 2.65 -5.16 4.97
CA ALA A 47 2.91 -3.92 4.26
C ALA A 47 4.17 -4.00 3.38
N ARG A 48 5.27 -4.61 3.86
CA ARG A 48 6.49 -4.82 3.04
C ARG A 48 6.27 -5.81 1.91
N GLN A 49 5.45 -6.83 2.12
CA GLN A 49 5.05 -7.74 1.05
C GLN A 49 4.26 -6.98 -0.02
N ALA A 50 3.30 -6.14 0.37
CA ALA A 50 2.56 -5.28 -0.55
C ALA A 50 3.46 -4.32 -1.35
N ILE A 51 4.51 -3.78 -0.72
CA ILE A 51 5.54 -2.98 -1.41
C ILE A 51 6.25 -3.79 -2.49
N THR A 52 6.67 -5.00 -2.15
CA THR A 52 7.46 -5.88 -3.04
C THR A 52 6.61 -6.41 -4.20
N ASP A 53 5.34 -6.78 -3.93
CA ASP A 53 4.47 -7.44 -4.89
C ASP A 53 3.68 -6.46 -5.77
N CYS A 54 3.81 -5.15 -5.53
CA CYS A 54 3.20 -4.15 -6.40
C CYS A 54 3.83 -4.23 -7.81
N PRO A 55 3.08 -4.60 -8.87
CA PRO A 55 3.66 -4.77 -10.20
C PRO A 55 4.27 -3.48 -10.77
N GLU A 56 3.69 -2.35 -10.39
CA GLU A 56 4.11 -1.02 -10.83
C GLU A 56 5.18 -0.40 -9.91
N GLN A 57 5.52 -1.08 -8.80
CA GLN A 57 6.35 -0.58 -7.71
C GLN A 57 5.88 0.82 -7.24
N ALA A 58 4.56 0.99 -7.15
CA ALA A 58 3.92 2.26 -6.79
C ALA A 58 3.91 2.52 -5.28
N ILE A 59 4.36 1.57 -4.45
CA ILE A 59 4.31 1.67 -3.00
C ILE A 59 5.72 1.77 -2.45
N SER A 60 5.93 2.67 -1.48
CA SER A 60 7.22 2.88 -0.83
C SER A 60 7.04 3.01 0.68
N GLU A 61 8.03 2.55 1.44
CA GLU A 61 8.13 2.85 2.87
C GLU A 61 8.99 4.09 3.11
N SER A 62 8.66 4.87 4.12
CA SER A 62 9.52 5.91 4.66
C SER A 62 9.78 5.65 6.14
N SER A 63 11.07 5.67 6.50
CA SER A 63 11.50 5.83 7.88
C SER A 63 11.40 7.32 8.18
N VAL A 64 10.43 7.70 9.02
CA VAL A 64 10.52 8.99 9.72
C VAL A 64 11.64 8.95 10.74
#